data_AF-A0A094LP84-F1
#
_entry.id   AF-A0A094LP84-F1
#
_cell.length_a   1.000
_cell.length_b   1.000
_cell.length_c   1.000
_cell.angle_alpha   90.00
_cell.angle_beta   90.00
_cell.angle_gamma   90.00
#
_symmetry.space_group_name_H-M   'P 1'
#
loop_
_entity.id
_entity.type
_entity.pdbx_description
1 polymer ?
#
loop_
_entity_poly.entity_id
_entity_poly.type
_entity_poly.pdbx_seq_one_letter_code
_entity_poly.pdbx_strand_id
1 'polypeptide(L)'
;MTPDYPSYSQEELHQVKRTIDAVAYPERYQQLIDEIAKRETALAHTPAPSLKPMGVGAYAVGACGFFPFLGIPFAIIALIWGLSSKREGGKTLAFVGAAGIFTILMMSLTLYLQQQRIAHPADDDMTLQAIHQAQQSPITRQIDEVARLLELYHYRQGEYPLSLEQLKQAFPENHISVMDDSKPLKYTAAPFVYQRLDDGYQLLGVGPDGIANTQDDVIPQAAIAKGWRKR
;
A
#
# COMPACT_ATOMS: atom_id res chain seq x y z
N MET A 1 -68.24 40.68 -1.92
CA MET A 1 -67.47 39.68 -1.15
C MET A 1 -66.00 39.98 -1.35
N THR A 2 -65.26 40.19 -0.26
CA THR A 2 -63.80 40.34 -0.26
C THR A 2 -63.17 38.94 -0.35
N PRO A 3 -62.20 38.70 -1.25
CA PRO A 3 -61.49 37.43 -1.32
C PRO A 3 -60.66 37.21 -0.06
N ASP A 4 -60.63 35.97 0.43
CA ASP A 4 -59.78 35.56 1.56
C ASP A 4 -58.48 34.93 1.04
N TYR A 5 -57.57 35.75 0.50
CA TYR A 5 -56.28 35.28 -0.01
C TYR A 5 -55.43 34.45 0.97
N PRO A 6 -55.47 34.70 2.30
CA PRO A 6 -54.79 33.85 3.27
C PRO A 6 -55.15 32.37 3.22
N SER A 7 -56.40 32.00 2.87
CA SER A 7 -56.82 30.59 2.79
C SER A 7 -56.42 29.88 1.50
N TYR A 8 -55.92 30.61 0.50
CA TYR A 8 -55.55 30.06 -0.80
C TYR A 8 -54.15 29.43 -0.71
N SER A 9 -53.94 28.33 -1.41
CA SER A 9 -52.63 27.74 -1.66
C SER A 9 -51.77 28.64 -2.57
N GLN A 10 -50.46 28.43 -2.60
CA GLN A 10 -49.55 29.23 -3.43
C GLN A 10 -49.88 29.12 -4.93
N GLU A 11 -50.25 27.93 -5.39
CA GLU A 11 -50.67 27.69 -6.78
C GLU A 11 -51.96 28.44 -7.12
N GLU A 12 -52.94 28.43 -6.22
CA GLU A 12 -54.20 29.17 -6.37
C GLU A 12 -53.97 30.68 -6.43
N LEU A 13 -53.07 31.23 -5.61
CA LEU A 13 -52.71 32.66 -5.67
C LEU A 13 -52.13 33.04 -7.04
N HIS A 14 -51.21 32.22 -7.59
CA HIS A 14 -50.66 32.47 -8.92
C HIS A 14 -51.70 32.27 -10.03
N GLN A 15 -52.63 31.33 -9.88
CA GLN A 15 -53.72 31.12 -10.82
C GLN A 15 -54.66 32.34 -10.83
N VAL A 16 -55.05 32.84 -9.67
CA VAL A 16 -55.89 34.04 -9.54
C VAL A 16 -55.18 35.27 -10.11
N LYS A 17 -53.86 35.39 -9.91
CA LYS A 17 -53.07 36.51 -10.48
C LYS A 17 -53.13 36.54 -12.00
N ARG A 18 -53.25 35.39 -12.66
CA ARG A 18 -53.33 35.28 -14.14
C ARG A 18 -54.71 35.61 -14.69
N THR A 19 -55.76 35.43 -13.90
CA THR A 19 -57.16 35.54 -14.36
C THR A 19 -57.87 36.80 -13.87
N ILE A 20 -57.35 37.46 -12.84
CA ILE A 20 -57.94 38.68 -12.29
C ILE A 20 -57.76 39.87 -13.25
N ASP A 21 -58.84 40.62 -13.47
CA ASP A 21 -58.79 41.90 -14.17
C ASP A 21 -58.29 43.00 -13.22
N ALA A 22 -57.02 43.39 -13.40
CA ALA A 22 -56.36 44.39 -12.58
C ALA A 22 -56.90 45.81 -12.78
N VAL A 23 -57.56 46.09 -13.92
CA VAL A 23 -58.13 47.41 -14.22
C VAL A 23 -59.49 47.55 -13.53
N ALA A 24 -60.29 46.48 -13.55
CA ALA A 24 -61.60 46.46 -12.91
C ALA A 24 -61.50 46.35 -11.36
N TYR A 25 -60.46 45.71 -10.82
CA TYR A 25 -60.30 45.44 -9.39
C TYR A 25 -58.89 45.73 -8.84
N PRO A 26 -58.43 46.99 -8.85
CA PRO A 26 -57.06 47.35 -8.47
C PRO A 26 -56.70 46.99 -7.01
N GLU A 27 -57.61 47.21 -6.06
CA GLU A 27 -57.37 46.92 -4.65
C GLU A 27 -57.18 45.43 -4.36
N ARG A 28 -57.96 44.57 -5.04
CA ARG A 28 -57.85 43.10 -4.89
C ARG A 28 -56.55 42.60 -5.49
N TYR A 29 -56.16 43.15 -6.64
CA TYR A 29 -54.89 42.83 -7.27
C TYR A 29 -53.71 43.19 -6.37
N GLN A 30 -53.76 44.34 -5.70
CA GLN A 30 -52.72 44.76 -4.76
C GLN A 30 -52.62 43.81 -3.55
N GLN A 31 -53.74 43.48 -2.93
CA GLN A 31 -53.78 42.52 -1.80
C GLN A 31 -53.21 41.15 -2.18
N LEU A 32 -53.50 40.67 -3.39
CA LEU A 32 -52.96 39.43 -3.93
C LEU A 32 -51.43 39.50 -4.09
N ILE A 33 -50.91 40.61 -4.63
CA ILE A 33 -49.45 40.81 -4.78
C ILE A 33 -48.77 40.85 -3.42
N ASP A 34 -49.33 41.58 -2.46
CA ASP A 34 -48.76 41.73 -1.13
C ASP A 34 -48.68 40.37 -0.40
N GLU A 35 -49.71 39.53 -0.53
CA GLU A 35 -49.73 38.18 0.06
C GLU A 35 -48.73 37.23 -0.64
N ILE A 36 -48.59 37.31 -1.97
CA ILE A 36 -47.56 36.55 -2.70
C ILE A 36 -46.16 36.99 -2.25
N ALA A 37 -45.89 38.29 -2.19
CA ALA A 37 -44.59 38.82 -1.78
C ALA A 37 -44.26 38.45 -0.32
N LYS A 38 -45.25 38.47 0.58
CA LYS A 38 -45.11 38.03 1.97
C LYS A 38 -44.73 36.56 2.07
N ARG A 39 -45.28 35.69 1.23
CA ARG A 39 -44.95 34.25 1.21
C ARG A 39 -43.59 33.97 0.59
N GLU A 40 -43.26 34.65 -0.51
CA GLU A 40 -41.95 34.54 -1.15
C GLU A 40 -40.82 35.02 -0.21
N THR A 41 -41.04 36.13 0.50
CA THR A 41 -40.10 36.60 1.53
C THR A 41 -40.02 35.64 2.71
N ALA A 42 -41.12 35.05 3.18
CA ALA A 42 -41.10 34.03 4.24
C ALA A 42 -40.36 32.75 3.82
N LEU A 43 -40.53 32.30 2.57
CA LEU A 43 -39.79 31.17 2.00
C LEU A 43 -38.29 31.48 1.87
N ALA A 44 -37.94 32.70 1.44
CA ALA A 44 -36.55 33.15 1.34
C ALA A 44 -35.86 33.30 2.70
N HIS A 45 -36.61 33.63 3.75
CA HIS A 45 -36.10 33.77 5.13
C HIS A 45 -36.29 32.50 5.97
N THR A 46 -36.77 31.40 5.39
CA THR A 46 -36.71 30.10 6.07
C THR A 46 -35.27 29.61 5.96
N PRO A 47 -34.45 29.67 7.03
CA PRO A 47 -33.10 29.12 6.95
C PRO A 47 -33.21 27.65 6.59
N ALA A 48 -32.46 27.21 5.58
CA ALA A 48 -32.33 25.79 5.28
C ALA A 48 -32.01 25.05 6.59
N PRO A 49 -32.62 23.88 6.85
CA PRO A 49 -32.40 23.16 8.09
C PRO A 49 -30.89 22.93 8.26
N SER A 50 -30.28 23.60 9.24
CA SER A 50 -28.83 23.51 9.48
C SER A 50 -28.51 22.08 9.89
N LEU A 51 -27.97 21.29 8.97
CA LEU A 51 -27.64 19.91 9.24
C LEU A 51 -26.50 19.87 10.23
N LYS A 52 -26.71 19.22 11.38
CA LYS A 52 -25.66 19.06 12.38
C LYS A 52 -24.46 18.32 11.75
N PRO A 53 -23.24 18.88 11.73
CA PRO A 53 -22.10 18.24 11.09
C PRO A 53 -21.70 16.95 11.81
N MET A 54 -21.04 16.04 11.10
CA MET A 54 -20.44 14.85 11.73
C MET A 54 -19.34 15.24 12.72
N GLY A 55 -19.31 14.57 13.87
CA GLY A 55 -18.26 14.76 14.86
C GLY A 55 -16.92 14.17 14.39
N VAL A 56 -15.81 14.77 14.84
CA VAL A 56 -14.42 14.36 14.52
C VAL A 56 -14.18 12.86 14.75
N GLY A 57 -14.80 12.28 15.78
CA GLY A 57 -14.67 10.85 16.08
C GLY A 57 -15.15 9.92 14.96
N ALA A 58 -16.12 10.34 14.14
CA ALA A 58 -16.59 9.54 13.02
C ALA A 58 -15.51 9.41 11.93
N TYR A 59 -14.79 10.50 11.65
CA TYR A 59 -13.67 10.49 10.72
C TYR A 59 -12.46 9.73 11.26
N ALA A 60 -12.22 9.76 12.58
CA ALA A 60 -11.19 8.94 13.22
C ALA A 60 -11.46 7.44 13.02
N VAL A 61 -12.72 7.00 13.15
CA VAL A 61 -13.13 5.61 12.83
C VAL A 61 -12.88 5.29 11.36
N GLY A 62 -13.20 6.22 10.44
CA GLY A 62 -12.88 6.06 9.01
C GLY A 62 -11.38 5.93 8.74
N ALA A 63 -10.54 6.70 9.43
CA ALA A 63 -9.08 6.64 9.31
C ALA A 63 -8.49 5.31 9.80
N CYS A 64 -9.04 4.72 10.87
CA CYS A 64 -8.69 3.36 11.31
C CYS A 64 -8.97 2.31 10.22
N GLY A 65 -9.82 2.62 9.24
CA GLY A 65 -10.07 1.79 8.06
C GLY A 65 -8.86 1.53 7.17
N PHE A 66 -7.77 2.29 7.33
CA PHE A 66 -6.53 2.14 6.55
C PHE A 66 -5.47 1.27 7.24
N PHE A 67 -5.74 0.75 8.43
CA PHE A 67 -4.80 -0.14 9.10
C PHE A 67 -4.69 -1.49 8.36
N PRO A 68 -3.47 -1.96 8.02
CA PRO A 68 -3.28 -3.28 7.44
C PRO A 68 -3.89 -4.38 8.32
N PHE A 69 -4.54 -5.37 7.70
CA PHE A 69 -5.16 -6.56 8.32
C PHE A 69 -6.38 -6.32 9.22
N LEU A 70 -6.46 -5.18 9.92
CA LEU A 70 -7.53 -4.87 10.88
C LEU A 70 -8.48 -3.75 10.41
N GLY A 71 -8.18 -3.06 9.31
CA GLY A 71 -8.92 -1.89 8.86
C GLY A 71 -10.30 -2.19 8.26
N ILE A 72 -10.52 -3.38 7.70
CA ILE A 72 -11.79 -3.74 7.04
C ILE A 72 -13.03 -3.50 7.93
N PRO A 73 -13.11 -3.97 9.19
CA PRO A 73 -14.28 -3.72 10.03
C PRO A 73 -14.53 -2.22 10.25
N PHE A 74 -13.48 -1.42 10.48
CA PHE A 74 -13.61 0.03 10.67
C PHE A 74 -14.08 0.74 9.40
N ALA A 75 -13.55 0.33 8.25
CA ALA A 75 -13.93 0.87 6.94
C ALA A 75 -15.40 0.56 6.59
N ILE A 76 -15.87 -0.66 6.91
CA ILE A 76 -17.28 -1.05 6.76
C ILE A 76 -18.18 -0.23 7.69
N ILE A 77 -17.79 -0.08 8.97
CA ILE A 77 -18.54 0.74 9.94
C ILE A 77 -18.67 2.18 9.43
N ALA A 78 -17.57 2.78 8.96
CA ALA A 78 -17.57 4.13 8.40
C ALA A 78 -18.46 4.23 7.14
N LEU A 79 -18.44 3.22 6.27
CA LEU A 79 -19.27 3.17 5.07
C LEU A 79 -20.77 3.14 5.40
N ILE A 80 -21.18 2.20 6.26
CA ILE A 80 -22.58 2.04 6.68
C ILE A 80 -23.06 3.27 7.44
N TRP A 81 -22.24 3.80 8.34
CA TRP A 81 -22.57 4.98 9.13
C TRP A 81 -22.67 6.23 8.24
N GLY A 82 -21.76 6.40 7.29
CA GLY A 82 -21.80 7.49 6.32
C GLY A 82 -23.05 7.47 5.44
N LEU A 83 -23.43 6.31 4.90
CA LEU A 83 -24.62 6.14 4.06
C LEU A 83 -25.93 6.29 4.84
N SER A 84 -25.96 5.86 6.10
CA SER A 84 -27.16 5.95 6.95
C SER A 84 -27.36 7.35 7.57
N SER A 85 -26.34 8.21 7.50
CA SER A 85 -26.36 9.52 8.13
C SER A 85 -27.01 10.58 7.23
N LYS A 86 -28.07 11.23 7.74
CA LYS A 86 -28.65 12.44 7.13
C LYS A 86 -27.87 13.73 7.48
N ARG A 87 -26.74 13.60 8.19
CA ARG A 87 -25.91 14.73 8.66
C ARG A 87 -24.96 15.21 7.57
N GLU A 88 -24.61 16.49 7.63
CA GLU A 88 -23.52 17.06 6.83
C GLU A 88 -22.22 16.29 7.07
N GLY A 89 -21.59 15.81 6.00
CA GLY A 89 -20.38 14.99 6.05
C GLY A 89 -20.59 13.48 5.98
N GLY A 90 -21.84 12.98 6.00
CA GLY A 90 -22.14 11.54 5.87
C GLY A 90 -21.60 10.92 4.58
N LYS A 91 -21.79 11.61 3.44
CA LYS A 91 -21.22 11.19 2.14
C LYS A 91 -19.69 11.14 2.16
N THR A 92 -19.05 12.09 2.82
CA THR A 92 -17.58 12.12 2.98
C THR A 92 -17.10 10.95 3.81
N LEU A 93 -17.77 10.63 4.92
CA LEU A 93 -17.43 9.47 5.73
C LEU A 93 -17.62 8.16 4.97
N ALA A 94 -18.71 8.04 4.19
CA ALA A 94 -18.93 6.90 3.33
C ALA A 94 -17.81 6.73 2.30
N PHE A 95 -17.37 7.83 1.68
CA PHE A 95 -16.24 7.85 0.76
C PHE A 95 -14.93 7.40 1.43
N VAL A 96 -14.65 7.89 2.64
CA VAL A 96 -13.47 7.47 3.42
C VAL A 96 -13.49 5.97 3.71
N GLY A 97 -14.64 5.43 4.12
CA GLY A 97 -14.82 3.98 4.33
C GLY A 97 -14.60 3.18 3.05
N ALA A 98 -15.18 3.61 1.93
CA ALA A 98 -14.99 2.95 0.63
C ALA A 98 -13.52 2.98 0.17
N ALA A 99 -12.84 4.11 0.35
CA ALA A 99 -11.43 4.27 0.03
C ALA A 99 -10.53 3.33 0.88
N GLY A 100 -10.84 3.17 2.17
CA GLY A 100 -10.14 2.23 3.04
C GLY A 100 -10.26 0.78 2.55
N ILE A 101 -11.48 0.33 2.25
CA ILE A 101 -11.74 -1.01 1.70
C ILE A 101 -10.98 -1.20 0.38
N PHE A 102 -11.10 -0.24 -0.55
CA PHE A 102 -10.42 -0.29 -1.84
C PHE A 102 -8.90 -0.40 -1.69
N THR A 103 -8.31 0.38 -0.78
CA THR A 103 -6.87 0.36 -0.52
C THR A 103 -6.40 -1.00 -0.02
N ILE A 104 -7.14 -1.60 0.92
CA ILE A 104 -6.81 -2.94 1.45
C ILE A 104 -6.94 -4.01 0.35
N LEU A 105 -7.98 -3.95 -0.48
CA LEU A 105 -8.15 -4.88 -1.60
C LEU A 105 -7.05 -4.73 -2.65
N MET A 106 -6.69 -3.50 -3.01
CA MET A 106 -5.58 -3.22 -3.93
C MET A 106 -4.25 -3.75 -3.37
N MET A 107 -3.95 -3.47 -2.10
CA MET A 107 -2.74 -3.98 -1.45
C MET A 107 -2.73 -5.52 -1.48
N SER A 108 -3.85 -6.15 -1.11
CA SER A 108 -3.98 -7.62 -1.10
C SER A 108 -3.81 -8.22 -2.49
N LEU A 109 -4.37 -7.59 -3.52
CA LEU A 109 -4.21 -8.00 -4.91
C LEU A 109 -2.75 -7.86 -5.36
N THR A 110 -2.07 -6.76 -5.05
CA THR A 110 -0.66 -6.58 -5.42
C THR A 110 0.23 -7.63 -4.77
N LEU A 111 0.02 -7.93 -3.49
CA LEU A 111 0.75 -8.98 -2.78
C LEU A 111 0.45 -10.37 -3.33
N TYR A 112 -0.82 -10.66 -3.66
CA TYR A 112 -1.21 -11.91 -4.29
C TYR A 112 -0.57 -12.08 -5.66
N LEU A 113 -0.62 -11.06 -6.53
CA LEU A 113 0.02 -11.08 -7.84
C LEU A 113 1.54 -11.22 -7.72
N GLN A 114 2.15 -10.62 -6.70
CA GLN A 114 3.58 -10.80 -6.43
C GLN A 114 3.90 -12.24 -6.01
N GLN A 115 3.09 -12.86 -5.14
CA GLN A 115 3.25 -14.27 -4.80
C GLN A 115 3.08 -15.18 -6.01
N GLN A 116 2.08 -14.93 -6.86
CA GLN A 116 1.86 -15.69 -8.09
C GLN A 116 3.06 -15.57 -9.05
N ARG A 117 3.67 -14.39 -9.19
CA ARG A 117 4.89 -14.20 -9.99
C ARG A 117 6.10 -14.96 -9.46
N ILE A 118 6.19 -15.13 -8.14
CA ILE A 118 7.27 -15.90 -7.51
C ILE A 118 7.00 -17.41 -7.64
N ALA A 119 5.74 -17.84 -7.48
CA ALA A 119 5.35 -19.24 -7.54
C ALA A 119 5.28 -19.80 -8.96
N HIS A 120 4.92 -18.96 -9.92
CA HIS A 120 4.80 -19.27 -11.34
C HIS A 120 5.53 -18.17 -12.12
N PRO A 121 6.87 -18.21 -12.14
CA PRO A 121 7.61 -17.31 -13.03
C PRO A 121 7.12 -17.58 -14.45
N ALA A 122 6.65 -16.55 -15.13
CA ALA A 122 6.31 -16.66 -16.55
C ALA A 122 7.57 -17.10 -17.31
N ASP A 123 7.40 -17.93 -18.34
CA ASP A 123 8.46 -18.39 -19.25
C ASP A 123 9.16 -17.24 -20.03
N ASP A 124 8.80 -15.98 -19.74
CA ASP A 124 9.54 -14.81 -20.20
C ASP A 124 10.90 -14.77 -19.48
N ASP A 125 11.96 -15.08 -20.23
CA ASP A 125 13.37 -15.07 -19.81
C ASP A 125 13.75 -13.83 -18.98
N MET A 126 13.13 -12.67 -19.25
CA MET A 126 13.37 -11.43 -18.50
C MET A 126 12.83 -11.46 -17.07
N THR A 127 11.72 -12.17 -16.81
CA THR A 127 11.09 -12.25 -15.49
C THR A 127 11.82 -13.26 -14.60
N LEU A 128 12.20 -14.40 -15.20
CA LEU A 128 13.10 -15.37 -14.58
C LEU A 128 14.48 -14.76 -14.29
N GLN A 129 15.07 -14.01 -15.23
CA GLN A 129 16.31 -13.28 -14.98
C GLN A 129 16.16 -12.22 -13.89
N ALA A 130 15.05 -11.49 -13.82
CA ALA A 130 14.85 -10.47 -12.79
C ALA A 130 14.65 -11.10 -11.39
N ILE A 131 13.94 -12.23 -11.31
CA ILE A 131 13.77 -12.99 -10.06
C ILE A 131 15.09 -13.64 -9.66
N HIS A 132 15.79 -14.28 -10.59
CA HIS A 132 17.14 -14.81 -10.38
C HIS A 132 18.10 -13.71 -9.98
N GLN A 133 18.14 -12.56 -10.65
CA GLN A 133 18.96 -11.40 -10.26
C GLN A 133 18.58 -10.86 -8.88
N ALA A 134 17.29 -10.79 -8.54
CA ALA A 134 16.84 -10.31 -7.23
C ALA A 134 17.24 -11.27 -6.11
N GLN A 135 17.08 -12.58 -6.30
CA GLN A 135 17.46 -13.64 -5.36
C GLN A 135 18.98 -13.87 -5.30
N GLN A 136 19.69 -13.71 -6.42
CA GLN A 136 21.14 -13.71 -6.50
C GLN A 136 21.73 -12.45 -5.88
N SER A 137 21.02 -11.32 -5.85
CA SER A 137 21.62 -10.05 -5.42
C SER A 137 22.18 -10.06 -3.98
N PRO A 138 21.57 -10.65 -2.94
CA PRO A 138 22.20 -10.71 -1.62
C PRO A 138 23.33 -11.75 -1.53
N ILE A 139 23.14 -12.97 -2.02
CA ILE A 139 24.14 -14.05 -1.94
C ILE A 139 25.35 -13.74 -2.82
N THR A 140 25.14 -13.21 -4.02
CA THR A 140 26.21 -12.78 -4.94
C THR A 140 27.01 -11.62 -4.35
N ARG A 141 26.34 -10.63 -3.72
CA ARG A 141 27.06 -9.55 -3.04
C ARG A 141 27.89 -10.06 -1.87
N GLN A 142 27.37 -11.02 -1.10
CA GLN A 142 28.08 -11.61 0.03
C GLN A 142 29.24 -12.51 -0.41
N ILE A 143 29.07 -13.35 -1.44
CA ILE A 143 30.15 -14.23 -1.92
C ILE A 143 31.30 -13.42 -2.55
N ASP A 144 31.00 -12.34 -3.25
CA ASP A 144 32.01 -11.41 -3.78
C ASP A 144 32.76 -10.69 -2.66
N GLU A 145 32.07 -10.35 -1.56
CA GLU A 145 32.72 -9.78 -0.38
C GLU A 145 33.64 -10.78 0.30
N VAL A 146 33.21 -12.02 0.49
CA VAL A 146 34.04 -13.10 1.05
C VAL A 146 35.25 -13.35 0.16
N ALA A 147 35.09 -13.43 -1.16
CA ALA A 147 36.18 -13.59 -2.10
C ALA A 147 37.21 -12.45 -2.00
N ARG A 148 36.75 -11.20 -1.95
CA ARG A 148 37.62 -10.03 -1.76
C ARG A 148 38.41 -10.10 -0.44
N LEU A 149 37.78 -10.57 0.64
CA LEU A 149 38.45 -10.72 1.94
C LEU A 149 39.48 -11.85 1.91
N LEU A 150 39.21 -12.96 1.21
CA LEU A 150 40.17 -14.04 0.99
C LEU A 150 41.41 -13.55 0.24
N GLU A 151 41.23 -12.76 -0.82
CA GLU A 151 42.36 -12.16 -1.54
C GLU A 151 43.14 -11.17 -0.67
N LEU A 152 42.44 -10.36 0.14
CA LEU A 152 43.09 -9.44 1.06
C LEU A 152 43.86 -10.17 2.16
N TYR A 153 43.32 -11.29 2.65
CA TYR A 153 43.99 -12.16 3.62
C TYR A 153 45.27 -12.73 3.03
N HIS A 154 45.19 -13.31 1.82
CA HIS A 154 46.34 -13.86 1.11
C HIS A 154 47.40 -12.81 0.83
N TYR A 155 47.00 -11.60 0.42
CA TYR A 155 47.91 -10.48 0.23
C TYR A 155 48.66 -10.10 1.52
N ARG A 156 48.03 -10.21 2.69
CA ARG A 156 48.62 -9.84 3.99
C ARG A 156 49.48 -10.95 4.59
N GLN A 157 49.06 -12.20 4.48
CA GLN A 157 49.64 -13.35 5.17
C GLN A 157 50.48 -14.26 4.27
N GLY A 158 50.43 -14.07 2.94
CA GLY A 158 51.10 -14.91 1.96
C GLY A 158 50.38 -16.22 1.65
N GLU A 159 49.35 -16.60 2.42
CA GLU A 159 48.55 -17.82 2.24
C GLU A 159 47.06 -17.53 2.43
N TYR A 160 46.19 -18.33 1.79
CA TYR A 160 44.75 -18.31 2.06
C TYR A 160 44.44 -18.93 3.45
N PRO A 161 43.38 -18.49 4.14
CA PRO A 161 43.05 -18.99 5.46
C PRO A 161 42.63 -20.47 5.40
N LEU A 162 42.79 -21.19 6.51
CA LEU A 162 42.38 -22.58 6.64
C LEU A 162 40.85 -22.73 6.70
N SER A 163 40.13 -21.70 7.14
CA SER A 163 38.67 -21.69 7.26
C SER A 163 38.08 -20.29 7.17
N LEU A 164 36.78 -20.19 6.91
CA LEU A 164 36.05 -18.92 6.95
C LEU A 164 35.97 -18.31 8.36
N GLU A 165 36.05 -19.12 9.41
CA GLU A 165 36.14 -18.62 10.80
C GLU A 165 37.46 -17.88 11.04
N GLN A 166 38.58 -18.39 10.49
CA GLN A 166 39.85 -17.69 10.56
C GLN A 166 39.81 -16.36 9.79
N LEU A 167 39.10 -16.34 8.65
CA LEU A 167 38.85 -15.11 7.90
C LEU A 167 38.05 -14.10 8.72
N LYS A 168 37.00 -14.54 9.41
CA LYS A 168 36.16 -13.71 10.29
C LYS A 168 36.95 -13.13 11.48
N GLN A 169 37.84 -13.92 12.08
CA GLN A 169 38.72 -13.45 13.14
C GLN A 169 39.71 -12.38 12.66
N ALA A 170 40.18 -12.48 11.41
CA ALA A 170 41.09 -11.49 10.81
C ALA A 170 40.38 -10.19 10.39
N PHE A 171 39.06 -10.24 10.16
CA PHE A 171 38.23 -9.09 9.77
C PHE A 171 36.94 -9.02 10.61
N PRO A 172 37.04 -8.74 11.93
CA PRO A 172 35.89 -8.79 12.84
C PRO A 172 34.82 -7.72 12.53
N GLU A 173 35.21 -6.62 11.89
CA GLU A 173 34.29 -5.56 11.44
C GLU A 173 33.43 -6.00 10.24
N ASN A 174 33.87 -7.02 9.51
CA ASN A 174 33.13 -7.57 8.37
C ASN A 174 32.18 -8.64 8.88
N HIS A 175 30.89 -8.42 8.64
CA HIS A 175 29.81 -9.30 9.08
C HIS A 175 29.72 -10.51 8.14
N ILE A 176 30.75 -11.37 8.14
CA ILE A 176 30.74 -12.63 7.40
C ILE A 176 29.84 -13.61 8.15
N SER A 177 28.70 -13.97 7.55
CA SER A 177 27.86 -15.06 8.03
C SER A 177 28.50 -16.39 7.62
N VAL A 178 28.96 -17.16 8.60
CA VAL A 178 29.62 -18.47 8.41
C VAL A 178 28.70 -19.55 8.99
N MET A 179 28.41 -20.60 8.22
CA MET A 179 27.77 -21.81 8.75
C MET A 179 28.83 -22.87 9.06
N ASP A 180 28.57 -23.60 10.14
CA ASP A 180 29.29 -24.79 10.58
C ASP A 180 28.57 -26.01 9.96
N ASP A 181 29.29 -26.82 9.18
CA ASP A 181 28.80 -28.00 8.45
C ASP A 181 28.11 -29.05 9.36
N SER A 182 28.20 -28.90 10.67
CA SER A 182 27.62 -29.82 11.65
C SER A 182 26.13 -29.58 11.98
N LYS A 183 25.47 -28.56 11.42
CA LYS A 183 24.07 -28.20 11.78
C LYS A 183 23.09 -28.34 10.62
N PRO A 184 21.91 -28.96 10.83
CA PRO A 184 20.92 -29.15 9.78
C PRO A 184 20.34 -27.81 9.28
N LEU A 185 20.27 -27.69 7.95
CA LEU A 185 19.72 -26.56 7.20
C LEU A 185 18.24 -26.34 7.52
N LYS A 186 17.95 -25.49 8.50
CA LYS A 186 16.63 -24.85 8.65
C LYS A 186 16.79 -23.35 8.46
N TYR A 187 16.55 -22.90 7.22
CA TYR A 187 16.19 -21.52 6.86
C TYR A 187 16.85 -20.43 7.70
N THR A 188 18.18 -20.35 7.69
CA THR A 188 18.89 -19.18 8.22
C THR A 188 20.07 -18.80 7.33
N ALA A 189 20.27 -17.50 7.20
CA ALA A 189 21.07 -16.81 6.20
C ALA A 189 22.54 -17.27 6.08
N ALA A 190 22.81 -17.90 4.93
CA ALA A 190 24.06 -17.91 4.15
C ALA A 190 24.89 -19.23 4.18
N PRO A 191 24.77 -20.08 3.13
CA PRO A 191 25.45 -21.37 3.02
C PRO A 191 26.70 -21.26 2.14
N PHE A 192 27.80 -20.71 2.66
CA PHE A 192 29.07 -20.67 1.92
C PHE A 192 29.92 -21.90 2.22
N VAL A 193 30.32 -22.63 1.17
CA VAL A 193 31.27 -23.74 1.24
C VAL A 193 32.64 -23.23 0.80
N TYR A 194 33.66 -23.46 1.63
CA TYR A 194 35.02 -23.00 1.40
C TYR A 194 36.02 -24.13 1.55
N GLN A 195 36.97 -24.21 0.61
CA GLN A 195 38.10 -25.13 0.70
C GLN A 195 39.38 -24.44 0.24
N ARG A 196 40.43 -24.53 1.04
CA ARG A 196 41.78 -24.09 0.64
C ARG A 196 42.42 -25.11 -0.30
N LEU A 197 43.08 -24.63 -1.35
CA LEU A 197 43.87 -25.42 -2.30
C LEU A 197 45.33 -24.98 -2.25
N ASP A 198 46.24 -25.75 -2.86
CA ASP A 198 47.67 -25.43 -2.87
C ASP A 198 47.98 -24.18 -3.71
N ASP A 199 47.22 -23.93 -4.78
CA ASP A 199 47.39 -22.81 -5.71
C ASP A 199 46.23 -21.80 -5.69
N GLY A 200 45.39 -21.85 -4.65
CA GLY A 200 44.16 -21.06 -4.62
C GLY A 200 43.15 -21.48 -3.56
N TYR A 201 41.88 -21.27 -3.87
CA TYR A 201 40.76 -21.69 -3.03
C TYR A 201 39.52 -21.99 -3.86
N GLN A 202 38.61 -22.76 -3.28
CA GLN A 202 37.25 -22.94 -3.75
C GLN A 202 36.31 -22.21 -2.80
N LEU A 203 35.37 -21.45 -3.36
CA LEU A 203 34.29 -20.79 -2.63
C LEU A 203 33.00 -20.92 -3.44
N LEU A 204 31.96 -21.44 -2.80
CA LEU A 204 30.62 -21.60 -3.40
C LEU A 204 29.57 -21.10 -2.42
N GLY A 205 28.51 -20.48 -2.91
CA GLY A 205 27.29 -20.20 -2.15
C GLY A 205 26.21 -21.18 -2.59
N VAL A 206 25.69 -21.97 -1.65
CA VAL A 206 24.68 -22.99 -1.97
C VAL A 206 23.40 -22.34 -2.47
N GLY A 207 22.89 -22.88 -3.59
CA GLY A 207 21.69 -22.41 -4.26
C GLY A 207 20.39 -22.72 -3.49
N PRO A 208 19.22 -22.41 -4.08
CA PRO A 208 17.92 -22.68 -3.49
C PRO A 208 17.66 -24.13 -3.10
N ASP A 209 18.34 -25.11 -3.72
CA ASP A 209 18.19 -26.52 -3.41
C ASP A 209 18.85 -26.94 -2.08
N GLY A 210 19.75 -26.12 -1.53
CA GLY A 210 20.44 -26.39 -0.28
C GLY A 210 21.53 -27.47 -0.38
N ILE A 211 21.93 -27.88 -1.59
CA ILE A 211 22.92 -28.93 -1.84
C ILE A 211 24.15 -28.29 -2.50
N ALA A 212 25.35 -28.50 -1.93
CA ALA A 212 26.58 -27.99 -2.54
C ALA A 212 27.04 -28.81 -3.74
N ASN A 213 27.73 -28.15 -4.67
CA ASN A 213 28.24 -28.64 -5.95
C ASN A 213 27.16 -29.00 -6.98
N THR A 214 26.08 -28.22 -7.01
CA THR A 214 24.97 -28.33 -7.98
C THR A 214 25.01 -27.18 -8.99
N GLN A 215 24.10 -27.20 -9.97
CA GLN A 215 24.09 -26.19 -11.04
C GLN A 215 23.55 -24.83 -10.59
N ASP A 216 22.85 -24.78 -9.45
CA ASP A 216 22.26 -23.57 -8.87
C ASP A 216 23.18 -22.87 -7.86
N ASP A 217 24.38 -23.42 -7.61
CA ASP A 217 25.41 -22.79 -6.79
C ASP A 217 25.89 -21.46 -7.38
N VAL A 218 26.05 -20.48 -6.49
CA VAL A 218 26.58 -19.16 -6.82
C VAL A 218 28.09 -19.16 -6.62
N ILE A 219 28.83 -18.61 -7.60
CA ILE A 219 30.29 -18.47 -7.57
C ILE A 219 30.70 -17.00 -7.56
N PRO A 220 31.86 -16.63 -7.00
CA PRO A 220 32.33 -15.26 -6.98
C PRO A 220 32.74 -14.78 -8.37
N GLN A 221 32.66 -13.47 -8.60
CA GLN A 221 33.07 -12.87 -9.87
C GLN A 221 34.57 -13.03 -10.12
N ALA A 222 34.93 -13.49 -11.31
CA ALA A 222 36.32 -13.76 -11.70
C ALA A 222 37.24 -12.53 -11.62
N ALA A 223 36.70 -11.32 -11.76
CA ALA A 223 37.47 -10.08 -11.61
C ALA A 223 37.95 -9.83 -10.17
N ILE A 224 37.25 -10.41 -9.18
CA ILE A 224 37.48 -10.23 -7.75
C ILE A 224 38.26 -11.43 -7.17
N ALA A 225 37.99 -12.65 -7.67
CA ALA A 225 38.46 -13.90 -7.09
C ALA A 225 39.61 -14.53 -7.93
N LYS A 226 40.83 -13.98 -7.82
CA LYS A 226 42.00 -14.37 -8.62
C LYS A 226 42.52 -15.78 -8.28
N GLY A 227 42.46 -16.14 -7.00
CA GLY A 227 42.81 -17.47 -6.50
C GLY A 227 41.69 -18.49 -6.61
N TRP A 228 40.50 -18.10 -7.08
CA TRP A 228 39.38 -19.03 -7.15
C TRP A 228 39.61 -20.11 -8.21
N ARG A 229 39.25 -21.35 -7.85
CA ARG A 229 39.32 -22.52 -8.72
C ARG A 229 38.00 -23.27 -8.69
N LYS A 230 37.60 -23.77 -9.86
CA LYS A 230 36.51 -24.75 -9.99
C LYS A 230 37.09 -26.15 -9.80
N ARG A 231 36.37 -26.99 -9.07
CA ARG A 231 36.67 -28.42 -8.93
C ARG A 231 36.29 -29.20 -10.18
#